data_AF-A0A7S9WTL1-F1
#
_entry.id   AF-A0A7S9WTL1-F1
#
_cell.length_a   1.000
_cell.length_b   1.000
_cell.length_c   1.000
_cell.angle_alpha   90.00
_cell.angle_beta   90.00
_cell.angle_gamma   90.00
#
_symmetry.space_group_name_H-M   'P 1'
#
loop_
_entity.id
_entity.type
_entity.pdbx_description
1 polymer ?
#
loop_
_entity_poly.entity_id
_entity_poly.type
_entity_poly.pdbx_seq_one_letter_code
_entity_poly.pdbx_strand_id
1 'polypeptide(L)'
;MILAVTLLALGCAKKFDTPKLADFSLKAFKVSSSKGPLMLYVQNIENEYKFSLVNALGAPEARRVLKDGTFANLGFLPPNSAYNELFIKVLEMIKDEKNEQKFMIDDQIYEVKSVDLR
;
A
#
# COMPACT_ATOMS: atom_id res chain seq x y z
N MET A 1 20.93 -45.24 -2.85
CA MET A 1 19.81 -44.35 -3.22
C MET A 1 20.04 -43.01 -2.56
N ILE A 2 20.39 -41.97 -3.33
CA ILE A 2 20.48 -40.60 -2.83
C ILE A 2 19.13 -39.95 -3.13
N LEU A 3 18.35 -39.69 -2.08
CA LEU A 3 17.07 -39.00 -2.19
C LEU A 3 17.36 -37.49 -2.25
N ALA A 4 17.37 -36.93 -3.45
CA ALA A 4 17.44 -35.49 -3.66
C ALA A 4 16.07 -34.88 -3.31
N VAL A 5 15.99 -34.20 -2.15
CA VAL A 5 14.81 -33.43 -1.76
C VAL A 5 14.90 -32.05 -2.43
N THR A 6 14.22 -31.89 -3.56
CA THR A 6 13.97 -30.57 -4.16
C THR A 6 12.98 -29.79 -3.29
N LEU A 7 13.47 -28.79 -2.54
CA LEU A 7 12.64 -27.76 -1.92
C LEU A 7 12.11 -26.82 -3.02
N LEU A 8 10.88 -27.06 -3.47
CA LEU A 8 10.11 -26.08 -4.21
C LEU A 8 9.63 -25.02 -3.22
N ALA A 9 10.33 -23.89 -3.14
CA ALA A 9 9.85 -22.69 -2.48
C ALA A 9 8.68 -22.10 -3.29
N LEU A 10 7.48 -22.67 -3.11
CA LEU A 10 6.23 -22.03 -3.49
C LEU A 10 6.04 -20.84 -2.54
N GLY A 11 6.59 -19.69 -2.91
CA GLY A 11 6.28 -18.43 -2.25
C GLY A 11 4.78 -18.15 -2.45
N CYS A 12 3.96 -18.42 -1.44
CA CYS A 12 2.56 -18.00 -1.45
C CYS A 12 2.53 -16.47 -1.53
N ALA A 13 2.19 -15.93 -2.70
CA ALA A 13 1.86 -14.53 -2.83
C ALA A 13 0.59 -14.26 -1.99
N LYS A 14 0.73 -13.51 -0.90
CA LYS A 14 -0.40 -13.12 -0.04
C LYS A 14 -1.43 -12.36 -0.89
N LYS A 15 -2.63 -12.90 -1.01
CA LYS A 15 -3.77 -12.23 -1.64
C LYS A 15 -4.52 -11.41 -0.60
N PHE A 16 -4.76 -10.14 -0.91
CA PHE A 16 -5.46 -9.20 -0.05
C PHE A 16 -6.91 -9.06 -0.50
N ASP A 17 -7.83 -8.98 0.47
CA ASP A 17 -9.18 -8.53 0.18
C ASP A 17 -9.12 -7.03 -0.15
N THR A 18 -9.67 -6.67 -1.30
CA THR A 18 -9.52 -5.32 -1.86
C THR A 18 -10.91 -4.74 -2.09
N PRO A 19 -11.25 -3.58 -1.49
CA PRO A 19 -12.53 -2.95 -1.75
C PRO A 19 -12.63 -2.55 -3.22
N LYS A 20 -13.83 -2.62 -3.78
CA LYS A 20 -14.13 -2.07 -5.11
C LYS A 20 -14.55 -0.62 -4.94
N LEU A 21 -13.79 0.28 -5.54
CA LEU A 21 -14.02 1.73 -5.47
C LEU A 21 -14.32 2.25 -6.87
N ALA A 22 -15.12 3.31 -6.96
CA ALA A 22 -15.23 4.06 -8.22
C ALA A 22 -13.85 4.60 -8.64
N ASP A 23 -13.66 4.80 -9.93
CA ASP A 23 -12.42 5.36 -10.45
C ASP A 23 -12.17 6.77 -9.91
N PHE A 24 -10.90 7.06 -9.62
CA PHE A 24 -10.47 8.38 -9.20
C PHE A 24 -9.04 8.65 -9.66
N SER A 25 -8.81 9.88 -10.14
CA SER A 25 -7.52 10.28 -10.70
C SER A 25 -6.40 10.29 -9.66
N LEU A 26 -6.67 10.85 -8.47
CA LEU A 26 -5.70 10.95 -7.39
C LEU A 26 -6.39 11.24 -6.05
N LYS A 27 -5.96 10.56 -5.00
CA LYS A 27 -6.19 10.94 -3.60
C LYS A 27 -4.84 10.98 -2.88
N ALA A 28 -4.63 11.97 -2.02
CA ALA A 28 -3.40 12.13 -1.27
C ALA A 28 -3.66 12.08 0.23
N PHE A 29 -2.70 11.57 0.97
CA PHE A 29 -2.77 11.41 2.42
C PHE A 29 -1.44 11.78 3.07
N LYS A 30 -1.52 12.53 4.17
CA LYS A 30 -0.42 12.64 5.13
C LYS A 30 -0.44 11.39 5.99
N VAL A 31 0.73 10.77 6.16
CA VAL A 31 0.91 9.57 6.98
C VAL A 31 1.99 9.86 8.00
N SER A 32 1.62 9.93 9.28
CA SER A 32 2.56 9.97 10.38
C SER A 32 2.95 8.55 10.76
N SER A 33 4.25 8.31 10.90
CA SER A 33 4.83 7.00 11.20
C SER A 33 5.95 7.14 12.24
N SER A 34 6.40 6.05 12.85
CA SER A 34 7.56 6.08 13.76
C SER A 34 8.86 6.51 13.06
N LYS A 35 8.94 6.34 11.74
CA LYS A 35 10.08 6.75 10.89
C LYS A 35 10.00 8.20 10.42
N GLY A 36 8.95 8.93 10.82
CA GLY A 36 8.70 10.31 10.42
C GLY A 36 7.51 10.47 9.47
N PRO A 37 7.28 11.70 8.99
CA PRO A 37 6.15 12.03 8.13
C PRO A 37 6.37 11.54 6.70
N LEU A 38 5.30 10.98 6.12
CA LEU A 38 5.24 10.47 4.77
C LEU A 38 4.04 11.08 4.03
N MET A 39 4.11 11.07 2.71
CA MET A 39 3.01 11.40 1.81
C MET A 39 2.66 10.16 0.99
N LEU A 40 1.39 9.75 1.05
CA LEU A 40 0.84 8.66 0.24
C LEU A 40 -0.05 9.22 -0.85
N TYR A 41 0.21 8.80 -2.08
CA TYR A 41 -0.62 9.07 -3.26
C TYR A 41 -1.26 7.77 -3.73
N VAL A 42 -2.56 7.81 -3.97
CA VAL A 42 -3.36 6.68 -4.45
C VAL A 42 -4.09 7.08 -5.71
N GLN A 43 -4.05 6.23 -6.73
CA GLN A 43 -4.83 6.35 -7.97
C GLN A 43 -5.63 5.07 -8.17
N ASN A 44 -6.81 5.17 -8.79
CA ASN A 44 -7.63 4.01 -9.14
C ASN A 44 -8.21 4.18 -10.55
N ILE A 45 -7.88 3.23 -11.43
CA ILE A 45 -8.46 3.09 -12.77
C ILE A 45 -8.82 1.63 -12.95
N GLU A 46 -10.08 1.32 -13.23
CA GLU A 46 -10.57 -0.04 -13.48
C GLU A 46 -10.24 -1.05 -12.35
N ASN A 47 -10.26 -0.60 -11.09
CA ASN A 47 -9.84 -1.37 -9.89
C ASN A 47 -8.35 -1.77 -9.86
N GLU A 48 -7.51 -1.11 -10.65
CA GLU A 48 -6.06 -1.18 -10.52
C GLU A 48 -5.58 0.00 -9.66
N TYR A 49 -5.16 -0.29 -8.43
CA TYR A 49 -4.72 0.73 -7.49
C TYR A 49 -3.23 0.94 -7.57
N LYS A 50 -2.80 2.19 -7.79
CA LYS A 50 -1.38 2.58 -7.78
C LYS A 50 -1.08 3.40 -6.53
N PHE A 51 -0.07 2.96 -5.79
CA PHE A 51 0.39 3.59 -4.56
C PHE A 51 1.79 4.14 -4.76
N SER A 52 2.00 5.39 -4.35
CA SER A 52 3.33 6.00 -4.22
C SER A 52 3.45 6.62 -2.83
N LEU A 53 4.33 6.04 -2.01
CA LEU A 53 4.64 6.52 -0.68
C LEU A 53 6.03 7.17 -0.72
N VAL A 54 6.11 8.42 -0.31
CA VAL A 54 7.36 9.20 -0.28
C VAL A 54 7.58 9.79 1.11
N ASN A 55 8.84 9.95 1.50
CA ASN A 55 9.19 10.65 2.74
C ASN A 55 9.19 12.17 2.55
N ALA A 56 9.50 12.91 3.62
CA ALA A 56 9.52 14.37 3.62
C ALA A 56 10.48 15.01 2.61
N LEU A 57 11.49 14.28 2.15
CA LEU A 57 12.44 14.73 1.13
C LEU A 57 11.98 14.40 -0.30
N GLY A 58 10.80 13.79 -0.46
CA GLY A 58 10.29 13.31 -1.74
C GLY A 58 10.92 12.01 -2.22
N ALA A 59 11.80 11.39 -1.41
CA ALA A 59 12.38 10.10 -1.75
C ALA A 59 11.33 8.98 -1.58
N PRO A 60 11.21 8.06 -2.53
CA PRO A 60 10.18 7.04 -2.49
C PRO A 60 10.53 5.91 -1.51
N GLU A 61 9.62 5.65 -0.58
CA GLU A 61 9.68 4.52 0.38
C GLU A 61 9.06 3.25 -0.21
N ALA A 62 8.02 3.41 -1.03
CA ALA A 62 7.38 2.32 -1.76
C ALA A 62 6.60 2.83 -2.98
N ARG A 63 6.66 2.07 -4.08
CA ARG A 63 5.78 2.25 -5.25
C ARG A 63 5.24 0.89 -5.66
N ARG A 64 3.92 0.72 -5.55
CA ARG A 64 3.25 -0.58 -5.69
C ARG A 64 1.98 -0.44 -6.51
N VAL A 65 1.65 -1.50 -7.24
CA VAL A 65 0.35 -1.66 -7.89
C VAL A 65 -0.38 -2.84 -7.25
N LEU A 66 -1.67 -2.67 -6.96
CA LEU A 66 -2.56 -3.71 -6.48
C LEU A 66 -3.59 -4.00 -7.57
N LYS A 67 -3.61 -5.26 -8.02
CA LYS A 67 -4.58 -5.76 -9.01
C LYS A 67 -5.00 -7.16 -8.60
N ASP A 68 -6.30 -7.43 -8.62
CA ASP A 68 -6.88 -8.72 -8.25
C ASP A 68 -6.38 -9.26 -6.89
N GLY A 69 -6.22 -8.35 -5.92
CA GLY A 69 -5.74 -8.65 -4.57
C GLY A 69 -4.24 -8.95 -4.47
N THR A 70 -3.47 -8.80 -5.55
CA THR A 70 -2.02 -9.08 -5.56
C THR A 70 -1.23 -7.79 -5.75
N PHE A 71 -0.22 -7.58 -4.91
CA PHE A 71 0.68 -6.44 -5.06
C PHE A 71 1.91 -6.78 -5.91
N ALA A 72 2.22 -5.93 -6.87
CA ALA A 72 3.48 -5.90 -7.60
C ALA A 72 4.22 -4.58 -7.39
N ASN A 73 5.53 -4.58 -7.61
CA ASN A 73 6.32 -3.35 -7.61
C ASN A 73 6.00 -2.52 -8.85
N LEU A 74 6.04 -1.20 -8.68
CA LEU A 74 5.98 -0.26 -9.78
C LEU A 74 7.32 0.48 -9.89
N GLY A 75 8.03 0.26 -11.00
CA GLY A 75 9.37 0.81 -11.22
C GLY A 75 10.50 -0.04 -10.64
N PHE A 76 11.66 0.58 -10.44
CA PHE A 76 12.92 -0.12 -10.09
C PHE A 76 13.22 -0.22 -8.59
N LEU A 77 12.31 0.22 -7.72
CA LEU A 77 12.53 0.11 -6.29
C LEU A 77 12.56 -1.36 -5.86
N PRO A 78 13.44 -1.73 -4.91
CA PRO A 78 13.42 -3.05 -4.32
C PRO A 78 12.02 -3.39 -3.81
N PRO A 79 11.59 -4.67 -3.89
CA PRO A 79 10.34 -5.11 -3.29
C PRO A 79 10.27 -4.73 -1.82
N ASN A 80 9.36 -3.83 -1.49
CA ASN A 80 9.06 -3.43 -0.12
C ASN A 80 7.58 -3.67 0.17
N SER A 81 7.29 -4.81 0.81
CA SER A 81 5.94 -5.20 1.19
C SER A 81 5.49 -4.67 2.55
N ALA A 82 6.36 -3.96 3.29
CA ALA A 82 6.07 -3.49 4.65
C ALA A 82 4.85 -2.55 4.73
N TYR A 83 4.49 -1.92 3.62
CA TYR A 83 3.36 -0.97 3.55
C TYR A 83 2.10 -1.55 2.91
N ASN A 84 2.09 -2.82 2.47
CA ASN A 84 0.94 -3.40 1.79
C ASN A 84 -0.33 -3.34 2.67
N GLU A 85 -0.21 -3.62 3.96
CA GLU A 85 -1.35 -3.57 4.89
C GLU A 85 -1.87 -2.14 5.09
N LEU A 86 -0.95 -1.16 5.21
CA LEU A 86 -1.31 0.25 5.25
C LEU A 86 -2.09 0.67 4.00
N PHE A 87 -1.67 0.21 2.82
CA PHE A 87 -2.35 0.52 1.56
C PHE A 87 -3.78 -0.02 1.52
N ILE A 88 -4.00 -1.26 1.97
CA ILE A 88 -5.35 -1.83 2.08
C ILE A 88 -6.22 -1.02 3.06
N LYS A 89 -5.67 -0.68 4.23
CA LYS A 89 -6.36 0.14 5.24
C LYS A 89 -6.75 1.53 4.73
N VAL A 90 -5.91 2.13 3.88
CA VAL A 90 -6.24 3.40 3.21
C VAL A 90 -7.36 3.23 2.19
N LEU A 91 -7.41 2.11 1.45
CA LEU A 91 -8.55 1.85 0.56
C LEU A 91 -9.86 1.65 1.34
N GLU A 92 -9.82 0.96 2.49
CA GLU A 92 -10.98 0.85 3.40
C GLU A 92 -11.43 2.24 3.90
N MET A 93 -10.48 3.10 4.28
CA MET A 93 -10.75 4.49 4.68
C MET A 93 -11.40 5.30 3.56
N ILE A 94 -10.97 5.11 2.30
CA ILE A 94 -11.60 5.75 1.14
C ILE A 94 -13.03 5.24 0.94
N LYS A 95 -13.24 3.92 1.04
CA LYS A 95 -14.56 3.29 0.93
C LYS A 95 -15.55 3.84 1.97
N ASP A 96 -15.07 4.03 3.19
CA ASP A 96 -15.86 4.51 4.32
C ASP A 96 -15.98 6.05 4.35
N GLU A 97 -15.42 6.75 3.35
CA GLU A 97 -15.41 8.22 3.24
C GLU A 97 -14.81 8.93 4.48
N LYS A 98 -13.85 8.28 5.14
CA LYS A 98 -13.18 8.83 6.32
C LYS A 98 -12.05 9.76 5.91
N ASN A 99 -11.97 10.91 6.59
CA ASN A 99 -10.91 11.90 6.34
C ASN A 99 -9.67 11.72 7.22
N GLU A 100 -9.81 11.04 8.36
CA GLU A 100 -8.69 10.75 9.26
C GLU A 100 -8.90 9.40 9.95
N GLN A 101 -7.85 8.61 10.10
CA GLN A 101 -7.89 7.34 10.81
C GLN A 101 -6.50 6.95 11.35
N LYS A 102 -6.47 6.26 12.50
CA LYS A 102 -5.27 5.63 13.04
C LYS A 102 -5.31 4.13 12.81
N PHE A 103 -4.21 3.55 12.38
CA PHE A 103 -4.05 2.12 12.15
C PHE A 103 -2.91 1.57 12.99
N MET A 104 -3.14 0.44 13.65
CA MET A 104 -2.08 -0.35 14.27
C MET A 104 -1.69 -1.46 13.30
N ILE A 105 -0.42 -1.47 12.88
CA ILE A 105 0.13 -2.44 11.91
C ILE A 105 1.51 -2.84 12.42
N ASP A 106 1.71 -4.13 12.67
CA ASP A 106 2.97 -4.70 13.18
C ASP A 106 3.57 -3.88 14.36
N ASP A 107 2.75 -3.64 15.39
CA ASP A 107 3.07 -2.83 16.59
C ASP A 107 3.40 -1.35 16.36
N GLN A 108 3.24 -0.86 15.13
CA GLN A 108 3.40 0.55 14.79
C GLN A 108 2.04 1.22 14.56
N ILE A 109 1.87 2.41 15.14
CA ILE A 109 0.75 3.29 14.84
C ILE A 109 1.06 4.12 13.60
N TYR A 110 0.15 4.11 12.65
CA TYR A 110 0.11 5.02 11.51
C TYR A 110 -1.09 5.95 11.67
N GLU A 111 -0.86 7.26 11.63
CA GLU A 111 -1.95 8.24 11.58
C GLU A 111 -2.08 8.74 10.15
N VAL A 112 -3.24 8.52 9.54
CA VAL A 112 -3.50 8.83 8.14
C VAL A 112 -4.56 9.91 8.05
N LYS A 113 -4.25 10.97 7.30
CA LYS A 113 -5.15 12.10 7.07
C LYS A 113 -5.24 12.44 5.59
N SER A 114 -6.47 12.46 5.08
CA SER A 114 -6.81 12.92 3.73
C SER A 114 -6.32 14.36 3.52
N VAL A 115 -5.76 14.62 2.33
CA VAL A 115 -5.38 15.94 1.87
C VAL A 115 -6.35 16.36 0.79
N ASP A 116 -6.98 17.52 0.99
CA ASP A 116 -7.78 18.16 -0.05
C ASP A 116 -6.83 18.82 -1.06
N LEU A 117 -6.83 18.34 -2.30
CA LEU A 117 -5.95 18.81 -3.39
C LEU A 117 -6.63 19.92 -4.24
N ARG A 118 -7.62 20.62 -3.69
CA ARG A 118 -8.35 21.71 -4.37
C ARG A 118 -7.48 22.91 -4.70
#